data_AF-A0A011TWP9-F1
#
_entry.id   AF-A0A011TWP9-F1
#
_cell.length_a   1.000
_cell.length_b   1.000
_cell.length_c   1.000
_cell.angle_alpha   90.00
_cell.angle_beta   90.00
_cell.angle_gamma   90.00
#
_symmetry.space_group_name_H-M   'P 1'
#
loop_
_entity.id
_entity.type
_entity.pdbx_description
1 polymer ?
#
loop_
_entity_poly.entity_id
_entity_poly.type
_entity_poly.pdbx_seq_one_letter_code
_entity_poly.pdbx_strand_id
1 'polypeptide(L)'
;MALPRARKQTTTERGYGWQWQKLRLVILAQEPLCRFCKQVGKIIQADEVDHIDGDSFNNERENLRPLCRPCHLKRTAKDQAFGKHQWRPEWLRPSAIPLTIVCGAPASGKSSYVKEHADPVDLVIDLDVIASQLSGQSLHGWDRAKWLTPAIRARNEMLGDIMRPTARWPRAWLIVSEARPDNRQWWADTMQPERIIVMETPPAVCMARVRADSTRPREITFEAIGKWWSAYERRQGDEVVRHGT
;
A
#
# COMPACT_ATOMS: atom_id res chain seq x y z
N MET A 1 5.75 2.73 42.23
CA MET A 1 7.02 2.42 41.54
C MET A 1 6.90 2.83 40.08
N ALA A 2 7.71 3.78 39.63
CA ALA A 2 7.77 4.16 38.22
C ALA A 2 8.53 3.08 37.43
N LEU A 3 7.98 2.63 36.29
CA LEU A 3 8.65 1.70 35.39
C LEU A 3 9.95 2.34 34.86
N PRO A 4 11.09 1.61 34.82
CA PRO A 4 12.33 2.15 34.29
C PRO A 4 12.18 2.49 32.79
N ARG A 5 12.68 3.66 32.38
CA ARG A 5 12.74 4.04 30.97
C ARG A 5 13.59 3.03 30.20
N ALA A 6 13.05 2.45 29.14
CA ALA A 6 13.79 1.58 28.22
C ALA A 6 15.03 2.30 27.68
N ARG A 7 16.17 1.59 27.67
CA ARG A 7 17.45 2.09 27.16
C ARG A 7 17.32 2.43 25.67
N LYS A 8 17.66 3.65 25.27
CA LYS A 8 17.69 4.05 23.85
C LYS A 8 18.80 3.25 23.13
N GLN A 9 18.44 2.59 22.04
CA GLN A 9 19.39 1.88 21.16
C GLN A 9 20.43 2.85 20.59
N THR A 10 21.66 2.38 20.45
CA THR A 10 22.76 3.08 19.78
C THR A 10 22.52 3.15 18.26
N THR A 11 23.24 4.02 17.56
CA THR A 11 23.15 4.15 16.10
C THR A 11 23.55 2.86 15.37
N THR A 12 24.50 2.11 15.92
CA THR A 12 24.92 0.80 15.40
C THR A 12 23.85 -0.27 15.58
N GLU A 13 23.21 -0.33 16.75
CA GLU A 13 22.09 -1.25 17.02
C GLU A 13 20.85 -0.96 16.16
N ARG A 14 20.79 0.22 15.53
CA ARG A 14 19.75 0.62 14.57
C ARG A 14 20.18 0.43 13.11
N GLY A 15 21.22 -0.36 12.83
CA GLY A 15 21.68 -0.65 11.46
C GLY A 15 22.55 0.42 10.80
N TYR A 16 22.75 1.59 11.43
CA TYR A 16 23.50 2.72 10.87
C TYR A 16 24.98 2.76 11.33
N GLY A 17 25.59 1.59 11.55
CA GLY A 17 26.97 1.45 12.04
C GLY A 17 28.06 1.78 11.01
N TRP A 18 29.30 1.44 11.31
CA TRP A 18 30.47 1.72 10.45
C TRP A 18 30.36 1.11 9.04
N GLN A 19 29.82 -0.10 8.92
CA GLN A 19 29.61 -0.75 7.62
C GLN A 19 28.66 0.05 6.74
N TRP A 20 27.58 0.57 7.33
CA TRP A 20 26.64 1.46 6.65
C TRP A 20 27.30 2.76 6.21
N GLN A 21 28.12 3.38 7.06
CA GLN A 21 28.83 4.62 6.71
C GLN A 21 29.73 4.43 5.48
N LYS A 22 30.45 3.30 5.40
CA LYS A 22 31.25 2.96 4.22
C LYS A 22 30.38 2.73 2.98
N LEU A 23 29.33 1.93 3.09
CA LEU A 23 28.43 1.65 1.99
C LEU A 23 27.78 2.92 1.45
N ARG A 24 27.32 3.80 2.34
CA ARG A 24 26.74 5.11 1.99
C ARG A 24 27.67 5.93 1.09
N LEU A 25 28.97 5.99 1.40
CA LEU A 25 29.94 6.71 0.57
C LEU A 25 30.08 6.09 -0.82
N VAL A 26 30.09 4.76 -0.92
CA VAL A 26 30.14 4.05 -2.21
C VAL A 26 28.90 4.36 -3.06
N ILE A 27 27.71 4.33 -2.46
CA ILE A 27 26.45 4.62 -3.16
C ILE A 27 26.42 6.07 -3.67
N LEU A 28 26.83 7.04 -2.84
CA LEU A 28 26.88 8.45 -3.25
C LEU A 28 27.91 8.71 -4.35
N ALA A 29 29.03 7.97 -4.36
CA ALA A 29 30.03 8.08 -5.41
C ALA A 29 29.52 7.49 -6.75
N GLN A 30 28.83 6.34 -6.70
CA GLN A 30 28.28 5.68 -7.89
C GLN A 30 27.09 6.45 -8.48
N GLU A 31 26.27 7.06 -7.62
CA GLU A 31 25.04 7.74 -8.03
C GLU A 31 24.94 9.10 -7.30
N PRO A 32 25.65 10.13 -7.80
CA PRO A 32 25.84 11.39 -7.09
C PRO A 32 24.63 12.32 -7.11
N LEU A 33 23.58 11.99 -7.87
CA LEU A 33 22.40 12.83 -8.02
C LEU A 33 21.21 12.26 -7.25
N CYS A 34 20.39 13.15 -6.68
CA CYS A 34 19.15 12.77 -6.05
C CYS A 34 18.20 12.13 -7.07
N ARG A 35 17.80 10.87 -6.83
CA ARG A 35 16.86 10.16 -7.72
C ARG A 35 15.55 10.91 -7.93
N PHE A 36 14.97 11.47 -6.87
CA PHE A 36 13.69 12.18 -6.95
C PHE A 36 13.79 13.47 -7.76
N CYS A 37 14.86 14.24 -7.57
CA CYS A 37 15.08 15.45 -8.35
C CYS A 37 15.34 15.11 -9.82
N LYS A 38 16.15 14.07 -10.09
CA LYS A 38 16.45 13.61 -11.45
C LYS A 38 15.18 13.19 -12.20
N GLN A 39 14.24 12.51 -11.54
CA GLN A 39 12.95 12.11 -12.12
C GLN A 39 12.08 13.30 -12.57
N VAL A 40 12.21 14.45 -11.92
CA VAL A 40 11.48 15.69 -12.30
C VAL A 40 12.35 16.66 -13.11
N GLY A 41 13.41 16.16 -13.75
CA GLY A 41 14.29 16.94 -14.62
C GLY A 41 15.24 17.90 -13.89
N LYS A 42 15.41 17.75 -12.57
CA LYS A 42 16.32 18.59 -11.77
C LYS A 42 17.63 17.87 -11.50
N ILE A 43 18.75 18.59 -11.68
CA ILE A 43 20.10 18.09 -11.36
C ILE A 43 20.46 18.62 -9.97
N ILE A 44 20.22 17.81 -8.95
CA ILE A 44 20.55 18.14 -7.55
C ILE A 44 21.40 17.00 -6.98
N GLN A 45 22.49 17.36 -6.30
CA GLN A 45 23.36 16.40 -5.64
C GLN A 45 22.60 15.62 -4.55
N ALA A 46 22.90 14.33 -4.41
CA ALA A 46 22.47 13.55 -3.27
C ALA A 46 23.41 13.76 -2.08
N ASP A 47 22.84 13.93 -0.90
CA ASP A 47 23.58 14.09 0.34
C ASP A 47 23.38 12.89 1.26
N GLU A 48 22.30 12.14 1.08
CA GLU A 48 21.85 11.04 1.92
C GLU A 48 21.54 9.79 1.10
N VAL A 49 21.57 8.62 1.75
CA VAL A 49 21.14 7.35 1.15
C VAL A 49 19.99 6.82 1.99
N ASP A 50 18.86 6.58 1.34
CA ASP A 50 17.61 6.14 1.94
C ASP A 50 17.34 4.68 1.60
N HIS A 51 16.91 3.91 2.60
CA HIS A 51 16.39 2.55 2.43
C HIS A 51 14.96 2.63 1.89
N ILE A 52 14.73 2.08 0.70
CA ILE A 52 13.45 2.20 -0.01
C ILE A 52 12.32 1.54 0.78
N ASP A 53 12.58 0.40 1.41
CA ASP A 53 11.65 -0.32 2.28
C ASP A 53 11.55 0.26 3.71
N GLY A 54 12.52 1.06 4.13
CA GLY A 54 12.63 1.62 5.48
C GLY A 54 13.29 0.68 6.49
N ASP A 55 13.75 -0.50 6.08
CA ASP A 55 14.55 -1.40 6.91
C ASP A 55 16.02 -1.00 6.86
N SER A 56 16.52 -0.46 7.98
CA SER A 56 17.91 -0.04 8.14
C SER A 56 18.94 -1.17 8.02
N PHE A 57 18.52 -2.44 8.06
CA PHE A 57 19.39 -3.60 7.92
C PHE A 57 19.44 -4.14 6.48
N ASN A 58 18.47 -3.78 5.63
CA ASN A 58 18.45 -4.24 4.24
C ASN A 58 19.37 -3.39 3.35
N ASN A 59 20.64 -3.77 3.30
CA ASN A 59 21.68 -3.06 2.55
C ASN A 59 21.85 -3.55 1.10
N GLU A 60 20.86 -4.25 0.54
CA GLU A 60 20.81 -4.61 -0.89
C GLU A 60 20.85 -3.34 -1.77
N ARG A 61 21.68 -3.33 -2.82
CA ARG A 61 21.93 -2.13 -3.66
C ARG A 61 20.64 -1.55 -4.25
N GLU A 62 19.69 -2.42 -4.59
CA GLU A 62 18.38 -2.11 -5.16
C GLU A 62 17.48 -1.42 -4.14
N ASN A 63 17.63 -1.74 -2.85
CA ASN A 63 16.93 -1.10 -1.75
C ASN A 63 17.52 0.28 -1.38
N LEU A 64 18.68 0.66 -1.93
CA LEU A 64 19.33 1.93 -1.62
C LEU A 64 19.08 2.97 -2.71
N ARG A 65 18.66 4.18 -2.29
CA ARG A 65 18.54 5.34 -3.18
C ARG A 65 19.25 6.58 -2.64
N PRO A 66 20.07 7.26 -3.46
CA PRO A 66 20.59 8.58 -3.13
C PRO A 66 19.49 9.66 -3.19
N LEU A 67 19.42 10.50 -2.16
CA LEU A 67 18.51 11.64 -2.06
C LEU A 67 19.23 12.90 -1.57
N CYS A 68 18.80 14.07 -2.04
CA CYS A 68 19.20 15.34 -1.42
C CYS A 68 18.52 15.48 -0.06
N ARG A 69 19.12 16.24 0.86
CA ARG A 69 18.59 16.40 2.22
C ARG A 69 17.11 16.85 2.27
N PRO A 70 16.60 17.78 1.42
CA PRO A 70 15.19 18.13 1.40
C PRO A 70 14.26 16.97 0.99
N CYS A 71 14.64 16.20 -0.04
CA CYS A 71 13.87 15.03 -0.47
C CYS A 71 13.90 13.93 0.58
N HIS A 72 15.06 13.71 1.22
CA HIS A 72 15.22 12.77 2.32
C HIS A 72 14.36 13.17 3.52
N LEU A 73 14.44 14.42 3.99
CA LEU A 73 13.61 14.90 5.11
C LEU A 73 12.11 14.82 4.81
N LYS A 74 11.69 15.19 3.60
CA LYS A 74 10.29 15.03 3.18
C LYS A 74 9.86 13.57 3.19
N ARG A 75 10.78 12.64 2.92
CA ARG A 75 10.55 11.20 3.00
C ARG A 75 10.52 10.71 4.43
N THR A 76 11.55 11.00 5.23
CA THR A 76 11.62 10.65 6.64
C THR A 76 10.44 11.21 7.43
N ALA A 77 9.96 12.43 7.15
CA ALA A 77 8.75 12.99 7.77
C ALA A 77 7.48 12.20 7.37
N LYS A 78 7.43 11.73 6.11
CA LYS A 78 6.43 10.76 5.63
C LYS A 78 6.65 9.33 6.13
N ASP A 79 7.70 9.05 6.90
CA ASP A 79 7.99 7.70 7.40
C ASP A 79 7.91 7.66 8.94
N GLN A 80 8.32 8.73 9.63
CA GLN A 80 8.24 8.89 11.08
C GLN A 80 6.82 9.19 11.57
N ALA A 81 5.94 9.73 10.72
CA ALA A 81 4.51 9.80 11.02
C ALA A 81 3.78 8.43 10.89
N PHE A 82 4.49 7.35 10.56
CA PHE A 82 3.92 6.09 10.03
C PHE A 82 4.34 4.84 10.82
N GLY A 83 4.49 4.94 12.15
CA GLY A 83 4.71 3.78 13.04
C GLY A 83 3.56 2.74 13.05
N LYS A 84 2.50 2.97 12.26
CA LYS A 84 1.45 2.01 11.91
C LYS A 84 1.22 2.15 10.41
N HIS A 85 1.10 1.03 9.69
CA HIS A 85 0.70 1.03 8.29
C HIS A 85 -0.48 2.01 8.07
N GLN A 86 -0.29 3.06 7.28
CA GLN A 86 -1.34 4.06 7.05
C GLN A 86 -2.35 3.52 6.03
N TRP A 87 -3.24 2.66 6.52
CA TRP A 87 -4.35 2.11 5.75
C TRP A 87 -5.31 3.19 5.27
N ARG A 88 -5.50 4.22 6.10
CA ARG A 88 -6.37 5.39 5.89
C ARG A 88 -5.60 6.66 6.26
N PRO A 89 -4.79 7.21 5.34
CA PRO A 89 -3.94 8.36 5.61
C PRO A 89 -4.76 9.64 5.81
N GLU A 90 -4.51 10.38 6.89
CA GLU A 90 -5.24 11.61 7.24
C GLU A 90 -5.06 12.76 6.23
N TRP A 91 -4.02 12.69 5.40
CA TRP A 91 -3.73 13.70 4.37
C TRP A 91 -4.46 13.45 3.05
N LEU A 92 -5.17 12.32 2.90
CA LEU A 92 -6.04 12.10 1.74
C LEU A 92 -7.16 13.15 1.71
N ARG A 93 -7.58 13.51 0.50
CA ARG A 93 -8.65 14.47 0.20
C ARG A 93 -9.49 13.90 -0.95
N PRO A 94 -10.63 14.52 -1.32
CA PRO A 94 -11.45 14.03 -2.41
C PRO A 94 -10.65 13.77 -3.69
N SER A 95 -10.99 12.69 -4.39
CA SER A 95 -10.41 12.38 -5.70
C SER A 95 -10.76 13.50 -6.70
N ALA A 96 -9.80 13.90 -7.53
CA ALA A 96 -10.03 14.86 -8.60
C ALA A 96 -10.62 14.22 -9.87
N ILE A 97 -10.58 12.89 -9.95
CA ILE A 97 -11.18 12.09 -11.02
C ILE A 97 -12.23 11.14 -10.43
N PRO A 98 -13.20 10.66 -11.24
CA PRO A 98 -14.12 9.61 -10.85
C PRO A 98 -13.41 8.44 -10.16
N LEU A 99 -13.88 8.06 -8.97
CA LEU A 99 -13.33 6.98 -8.17
C LEU A 99 -14.43 6.00 -7.80
N THR A 100 -14.20 4.72 -8.07
CA THR A 100 -15.03 3.63 -7.55
C THR A 100 -14.21 2.78 -6.58
N ILE A 101 -14.74 2.53 -5.38
CA ILE A 101 -14.09 1.67 -4.38
C ILE A 101 -14.82 0.33 -4.35
N VAL A 102 -14.08 -0.78 -4.47
CA VAL A 102 -14.62 -2.15 -4.44
C VAL A 102 -14.12 -2.86 -3.18
N CYS A 103 -15.06 -3.19 -2.31
CA CYS A 103 -14.89 -3.85 -1.02
C CYS A 103 -15.36 -5.31 -1.06
N GLY A 104 -14.87 -6.14 -0.14
CA GLY A 104 -15.30 -7.55 -0.04
C GLY A 104 -14.23 -8.45 0.57
N ALA A 105 -14.65 -9.62 1.06
CA ALA A 105 -13.75 -10.64 1.59
C ALA A 105 -12.69 -11.10 0.56
N PRO A 106 -11.58 -11.72 0.98
CA PRO A 106 -10.72 -12.48 0.06
C PRO A 106 -11.53 -13.47 -0.78
N ALA A 107 -11.18 -13.62 -2.07
CA ALA A 107 -11.89 -14.47 -3.03
C ALA A 107 -13.38 -14.13 -3.32
N SER A 108 -13.88 -12.99 -2.83
CA SER A 108 -15.26 -12.54 -3.12
C SER A 108 -15.50 -12.13 -4.58
N GLY A 109 -14.44 -11.91 -5.37
CA GLY A 109 -14.55 -11.55 -6.79
C GLY A 109 -14.21 -10.09 -7.12
N LYS A 110 -13.71 -9.31 -6.14
CA LYS A 110 -13.35 -7.89 -6.34
C LYS A 110 -12.50 -7.63 -7.59
N SER A 111 -11.37 -8.34 -7.72
CA SER A 111 -10.45 -8.14 -8.85
C SER A 111 -11.08 -8.55 -10.18
N SER A 112 -11.92 -9.60 -10.20
CA SER A 112 -12.70 -9.99 -11.39
C SER A 112 -13.72 -8.91 -11.77
N TYR A 113 -14.47 -8.40 -10.79
CA TYR A 113 -15.44 -7.33 -11.00
C TYR A 113 -14.76 -6.09 -11.58
N VAL A 114 -13.64 -5.64 -10.99
CA VAL A 114 -12.89 -4.49 -11.53
C VAL A 114 -12.39 -4.78 -12.93
N LYS A 115 -11.85 -5.97 -13.20
CA LYS A 115 -11.38 -6.34 -14.55
C LYS A 115 -12.50 -6.32 -15.60
N GLU A 116 -13.72 -6.68 -15.23
CA GLU A 116 -14.89 -6.70 -16.13
C GLU A 116 -15.46 -5.30 -16.39
N HIS A 117 -15.27 -4.35 -15.47
CA HIS A 117 -15.94 -3.04 -15.52
C HIS A 117 -14.97 -1.86 -15.75
N ALA A 118 -13.68 -2.04 -15.52
CA ALA A 118 -12.65 -1.03 -15.78
C ALA A 118 -12.33 -0.98 -17.28
N ASP A 119 -12.19 0.23 -17.81
CA ASP A 119 -11.64 0.41 -19.15
C ASP A 119 -10.11 0.20 -19.11
N PRO A 120 -9.48 -0.33 -20.18
CA PRO A 120 -8.02 -0.45 -20.25
C PRO A 120 -7.22 0.81 -19.92
N VAL A 121 -7.79 2.01 -20.08
CA VAL A 121 -7.11 3.27 -19.75
C VAL A 121 -7.32 3.74 -18.30
N ASP A 122 -8.15 3.06 -17.51
CA ASP A 122 -8.41 3.40 -16.11
C ASP A 122 -7.24 3.02 -15.20
N LEU A 123 -7.10 3.74 -14.08
CA LEU A 123 -6.17 3.34 -13.03
C LEU A 123 -6.81 2.29 -12.11
N VAL A 124 -6.18 1.13 -11.95
CA VAL A 124 -6.56 0.13 -10.94
C VAL A 124 -5.53 0.12 -9.80
N ILE A 125 -6.01 0.36 -8.59
CA ILE A 125 -5.22 0.38 -7.35
C ILE A 125 -5.58 -0.86 -6.53
N ASP A 126 -4.78 -1.92 -6.68
CA ASP A 126 -4.90 -3.18 -5.94
C ASP A 126 -3.62 -3.45 -5.14
N LEU A 127 -3.75 -3.54 -3.81
CA LEU A 127 -2.61 -3.71 -2.91
C LEU A 127 -1.83 -5.01 -3.19
N ASP A 128 -2.52 -6.11 -3.51
CA ASP A 128 -1.86 -7.39 -3.76
C ASP A 128 -1.07 -7.35 -5.07
N VAL A 129 -1.62 -6.68 -6.10
CA VAL A 129 -0.93 -6.47 -7.38
C VAL A 129 0.30 -5.58 -7.18
N ILE A 130 0.17 -4.48 -6.44
CA ILE A 130 1.28 -3.58 -6.13
C ILE A 130 2.38 -4.33 -5.37
N ALA A 131 2.01 -5.11 -4.35
CA ALA A 131 2.97 -5.89 -3.57
C ALA A 131 3.68 -6.95 -4.42
N SER A 132 2.95 -7.66 -5.28
CA SER A 132 3.50 -8.64 -6.22
C SER A 132 4.49 -8.01 -7.19
N GLN A 133 4.15 -6.86 -7.77
CA GLN A 133 5.04 -6.14 -8.69
C GLN A 133 6.32 -5.63 -8.01
N LEU A 134 6.19 -5.06 -6.80
CA LEU A 134 7.35 -4.57 -6.04
C LEU A 134 8.27 -5.72 -5.59
N SER A 135 7.70 -6.86 -5.22
CA SER A 135 8.44 -8.00 -4.67
C SER A 135 8.98 -8.96 -5.73
N GLY A 136 8.42 -8.94 -6.95
CA GLY A 136 8.64 -9.99 -7.96
C GLY A 136 8.05 -11.35 -7.57
N GLN A 137 7.24 -11.41 -6.51
CA GLN A 137 6.64 -12.65 -5.99
C GLN A 137 5.19 -12.81 -6.49
N SER A 138 4.60 -13.99 -6.27
CA SER A 138 3.25 -14.28 -6.73
C SER A 138 2.19 -13.39 -6.06
N LEU A 139 1.07 -13.18 -6.75
CA LEU A 139 -0.03 -12.28 -6.34
C LEU A 139 -0.56 -12.55 -4.92
N HIS A 140 -0.54 -13.81 -4.49
CA HIS A 140 -1.08 -14.24 -3.20
C HIS A 140 -0.02 -14.85 -2.26
N GLY A 141 1.25 -14.86 -2.68
CA GLY A 141 2.35 -15.49 -1.96
C GLY A 141 3.51 -14.55 -1.62
N TRP A 142 3.34 -13.24 -1.79
CA TRP A 142 4.37 -12.25 -1.43
C TRP A 142 4.56 -12.17 0.09
N ASP A 143 5.82 -12.05 0.53
CA ASP A 143 6.17 -11.92 1.95
C ASP A 143 5.58 -10.63 2.56
N ARG A 144 4.52 -10.81 3.36
CA ARG A 144 3.81 -9.69 3.98
C ARG A 144 4.66 -8.93 5.00
N ALA A 145 5.57 -9.60 5.71
CA ALA A 145 6.40 -8.94 6.70
C ALA A 145 7.35 -7.95 6.04
N LYS A 146 7.90 -8.31 4.86
CA LYS A 146 8.81 -7.46 4.09
C LYS A 146 8.07 -6.42 3.24
N TRP A 147 6.99 -6.80 2.55
CA TRP A 147 6.44 -5.98 1.46
C TRP A 147 5.17 -5.20 1.79
N LEU A 148 4.55 -5.41 2.95
CA LEU A 148 3.31 -4.72 3.30
C LEU A 148 3.48 -3.20 3.41
N THR A 149 4.53 -2.72 4.08
CA THR A 149 4.81 -1.28 4.20
C THR A 149 5.12 -0.65 2.83
N PRO A 150 6.05 -1.19 2.02
CA PRO A 150 6.28 -0.71 0.66
C PRO A 150 5.01 -0.65 -0.20
N ALA A 151 4.20 -1.71 -0.16
CA ALA A 151 2.97 -1.78 -0.97
C ALA A 151 1.93 -0.75 -0.54
N ILE A 152 1.69 -0.59 0.77
CA ILE A 152 0.75 0.42 1.29
C ILE A 152 1.20 1.82 0.92
N ARG A 153 2.51 2.07 0.95
CA ARG A 153 3.09 3.34 0.60
C ARG A 153 2.91 3.65 -0.90
N ALA A 154 3.24 2.70 -1.78
CA ALA A 154 3.02 2.85 -3.22
C ALA A 154 1.53 3.06 -3.53
N ARG A 155 0.65 2.29 -2.89
CA ARG A 155 -0.80 2.48 -2.95
C ARG A 155 -1.21 3.90 -2.54
N ASN A 156 -0.68 4.41 -1.44
CA ASN A 156 -0.99 5.76 -0.98
C ASN A 156 -0.44 6.83 -1.94
N GLU A 157 0.73 6.63 -2.54
CA GLU A 157 1.28 7.51 -3.57
C GLU A 157 0.33 7.58 -4.78
N MET A 158 -0.20 6.45 -5.25
CA MET A 158 -1.22 6.40 -6.31
C MET A 158 -2.52 7.13 -5.92
N LEU A 159 -2.98 6.97 -4.67
CA LEU A 159 -4.13 7.74 -4.15
C LEU A 159 -3.84 9.25 -4.12
N GLY A 160 -2.61 9.63 -3.79
CA GLY A 160 -2.15 11.03 -3.84
C GLY A 160 -2.09 11.62 -5.25
N ASP A 161 -1.92 10.79 -6.27
CA ASP A 161 -1.89 11.24 -7.67
C ASP A 161 -3.30 11.55 -8.20
N ILE A 162 -4.28 10.72 -7.86
CA ILE A 162 -5.68 10.93 -8.30
C ILE A 162 -6.38 12.09 -7.59
N MET A 163 -5.81 12.61 -6.49
CA MET A 163 -6.26 13.83 -5.81
C MET A 163 -5.89 15.12 -6.56
N ARG A 164 -5.03 15.04 -7.57
CA ARG A 164 -4.50 16.22 -8.27
C ARG A 164 -5.36 16.50 -9.50
N PRO A 165 -5.67 17.78 -9.81
CA PRO A 165 -6.31 18.15 -11.08
C PRO A 165 -5.51 17.72 -12.32
N THR A 166 -4.22 17.43 -12.16
CA THR A 166 -3.32 16.95 -13.21
C THR A 166 -3.31 15.42 -13.32
N ALA A 167 -4.23 14.70 -12.68
CA ALA A 167 -4.33 13.26 -12.80
C ALA A 167 -4.56 12.88 -14.28
N ARG A 168 -3.74 11.96 -14.80
CA ARG A 168 -3.72 11.61 -16.22
C ARG A 168 -4.75 10.56 -16.63
N TRP A 169 -5.38 9.91 -15.65
CA TRP A 169 -6.34 8.83 -15.89
C TRP A 169 -7.77 9.39 -15.90
N PRO A 170 -8.66 8.88 -16.76
CA PRO A 170 -10.05 9.32 -16.79
C PRO A 170 -10.83 8.89 -15.54
N ARG A 171 -10.44 7.76 -14.93
CA ARG A 171 -11.09 7.18 -13.74
C ARG A 171 -10.12 6.31 -12.96
N ALA A 172 -10.40 6.13 -11.68
CA ALA A 172 -9.69 5.20 -10.81
C ALA A 172 -10.61 4.18 -10.14
N TRP A 173 -10.04 3.01 -9.85
CA TRP A 173 -10.64 1.92 -9.10
C TRP A 173 -9.74 1.58 -7.92
N LEU A 174 -10.31 1.53 -6.71
CA LEU A 174 -9.58 1.12 -5.52
C LEU A 174 -10.17 -0.19 -4.97
N ILE A 175 -9.33 -1.23 -4.89
CA ILE A 175 -9.72 -2.49 -4.27
C ILE A 175 -9.27 -2.50 -2.81
N VAL A 176 -10.20 -2.72 -1.89
CA VAL A 176 -9.93 -2.84 -0.44
C VAL A 176 -10.72 -3.99 0.18
N SER A 177 -10.32 -4.41 1.38
CA SER A 177 -11.02 -5.45 2.15
C SER A 177 -11.69 -4.86 3.40
N GLU A 178 -12.41 -3.75 3.25
CA GLU A 178 -13.02 -3.02 4.37
C GLU A 178 -14.38 -3.60 4.79
N ALA A 179 -14.38 -4.44 5.84
CA ALA A 179 -15.59 -5.09 6.37
C ALA A 179 -16.48 -4.16 7.20
N ARG A 180 -15.86 -3.24 7.96
CA ARG A 180 -16.60 -2.41 8.92
C ARG A 180 -17.21 -1.18 8.26
N PRO A 181 -18.46 -0.81 8.59
CA PRO A 181 -19.15 0.34 8.01
C PRO A 181 -18.41 1.65 8.32
N ASP A 182 -17.88 1.84 9.52
CA ASP A 182 -17.11 3.05 9.90
C ASP A 182 -15.88 3.27 9.02
N ASN A 183 -15.18 2.19 8.66
CA ASN A 183 -14.01 2.30 7.79
C ASN A 183 -14.42 2.69 6.35
N ARG A 184 -15.54 2.17 5.86
CA ARG A 184 -16.07 2.56 4.55
C ARG A 184 -16.66 3.97 4.55
N GLN A 185 -17.25 4.38 5.66
CA GLN A 185 -17.70 5.76 5.87
C GLN A 185 -16.52 6.73 5.81
N TRP A 186 -15.39 6.38 6.44
CA TRP A 186 -14.17 7.17 6.31
C TRP A 186 -13.73 7.33 4.85
N TRP A 187 -13.78 6.26 4.04
CA TRP A 187 -13.47 6.33 2.62
C TRP A 187 -14.45 7.23 1.86
N ALA A 188 -15.75 7.12 2.16
CA ALA A 188 -16.79 7.97 1.57
C ALA A 188 -16.54 9.46 1.86
N ASP A 189 -16.28 9.80 3.12
CA ASP A 189 -16.09 11.19 3.54
C ASP A 189 -14.77 11.77 3.04
N THR A 190 -13.71 10.96 3.03
CA THR A 190 -12.35 11.44 2.73
C THR A 190 -12.09 11.54 1.24
N MET A 191 -12.43 10.51 0.47
CA MET A 191 -12.10 10.43 -0.96
C MET A 191 -13.29 10.80 -1.87
N GLN A 192 -14.50 10.88 -1.33
CA GLN A 192 -15.75 11.16 -2.08
C GLN A 192 -15.84 10.37 -3.38
N PRO A 193 -15.73 9.03 -3.33
CA PRO A 193 -15.91 8.19 -4.52
C PRO A 193 -17.35 8.33 -5.04
N GLU A 194 -17.53 8.15 -6.34
CA GLU A 194 -18.88 8.10 -6.93
C GLU A 194 -19.68 6.92 -6.35
N ARG A 195 -18.97 5.81 -6.10
CA ARG A 195 -19.57 4.54 -5.69
C ARG A 195 -18.65 3.78 -4.75
N ILE A 196 -19.24 3.19 -3.71
CA ILE A 196 -18.61 2.15 -2.89
C ILE A 196 -19.40 0.87 -3.11
N ILE A 197 -18.77 -0.11 -3.75
CA ILE A 197 -19.37 -1.41 -4.08
C ILE A 197 -18.86 -2.44 -3.08
N VAL A 198 -19.75 -3.25 -2.51
CA VAL A 198 -19.42 -4.36 -1.63
C VAL A 198 -19.81 -5.68 -2.29
N MET A 199 -18.82 -6.55 -2.47
CA MET A 199 -19.00 -7.92 -2.91
C MET A 199 -19.48 -8.78 -1.74
N GLU A 200 -20.81 -8.91 -1.59
CA GLU A 200 -21.46 -9.80 -0.60
C GLU A 200 -21.50 -11.25 -1.10
N THR A 201 -20.32 -11.80 -1.41
CA THR A 201 -20.19 -13.20 -1.85
C THR A 201 -20.17 -14.12 -0.64
N PRO A 202 -21.08 -15.12 -0.52
CA PRO A 202 -21.16 -15.97 0.66
C PRO A 202 -19.81 -16.64 1.02
N PRO A 203 -19.50 -16.81 2.32
CA PRO A 203 -18.23 -17.42 2.76
C PRO A 203 -17.96 -18.76 2.08
N ALA A 204 -18.99 -19.61 1.92
CA ALA A 204 -18.88 -20.92 1.28
C ALA A 204 -18.40 -20.82 -0.18
N VAL A 205 -18.88 -19.83 -0.94
CA VAL A 205 -18.46 -19.58 -2.32
C VAL A 205 -17.02 -19.06 -2.37
N CYS A 206 -16.66 -18.12 -1.49
CA CYS A 206 -15.27 -17.65 -1.36
C CYS A 206 -14.31 -18.80 -1.04
N MET A 207 -14.68 -19.67 -0.09
CA MET A 207 -13.88 -20.84 0.28
C MET A 207 -13.78 -21.85 -0.86
N ALA A 208 -14.86 -22.09 -1.60
CA ALA A 208 -14.84 -22.96 -2.79
C ALA A 208 -13.87 -22.43 -3.86
N ARG A 209 -13.88 -21.12 -4.13
CA ARG A 209 -12.93 -20.47 -5.05
C ARG A 209 -11.48 -20.63 -4.59
N VAL A 210 -11.21 -20.48 -3.30
CA VAL A 210 -9.87 -20.70 -2.73
C VAL A 210 -9.45 -22.18 -2.81
N ARG A 211 -10.37 -23.14 -2.70
CA ARG A 211 -10.03 -24.57 -2.92
C ARG A 211 -9.62 -24.85 -4.35
N ALA A 212 -10.22 -24.16 -5.31
CA ALA A 212 -9.92 -24.28 -6.74
C ALA A 212 -8.64 -23.52 -7.16
N ASP A 213 -8.18 -22.54 -6.36
CA ASP A 213 -7.01 -21.72 -6.65
C ASP A 213 -5.79 -22.19 -5.83
N SER A 214 -4.93 -22.99 -6.46
CA SER A 214 -3.72 -23.53 -5.83
C SER A 214 -2.66 -22.47 -5.50
N THR A 215 -2.80 -21.24 -5.99
CA THR A 215 -1.84 -20.15 -5.76
C THR A 215 -2.07 -19.42 -4.44
N ARG A 216 -3.21 -19.63 -3.78
CA ARG A 216 -3.57 -18.98 -2.52
C ARG A 216 -3.20 -19.84 -1.31
N PRO A 217 -2.62 -19.26 -0.24
CA PRO A 217 -2.44 -19.97 1.02
C PRO A 217 -3.80 -20.24 1.66
N ARG A 218 -4.29 -21.48 1.55
CA ARG A 218 -5.67 -21.88 1.87
C ARG A 218 -6.10 -21.50 3.29
N GLU A 219 -5.40 -22.01 4.31
CA GLU A 219 -5.81 -21.84 5.71
C GLU A 219 -5.85 -20.37 6.14
N ILE A 220 -4.79 -19.62 5.80
CA ILE A 220 -4.71 -18.18 6.08
C ILE A 220 -5.82 -17.42 5.36
N THR A 221 -6.15 -17.81 4.11
CA THR A 221 -7.21 -17.16 3.35
C THR A 221 -8.59 -17.48 3.93
N PHE A 222 -8.84 -18.71 4.38
CA PHE A 222 -10.09 -19.10 5.05
C PHE A 222 -10.29 -18.30 6.34
N GLU A 223 -9.25 -18.20 7.16
CA GLU A 223 -9.29 -17.39 8.39
C GLU A 223 -9.61 -15.91 8.08
N ALA A 224 -8.99 -15.35 7.03
CA ALA A 224 -9.24 -13.98 6.60
C ALA A 224 -10.68 -13.78 6.07
N ILE A 225 -11.26 -14.76 5.37
CA ILE A 225 -12.67 -14.74 4.96
C ILE A 225 -13.58 -14.72 6.18
N GLY A 226 -13.33 -15.60 7.16
CA GLY A 226 -14.10 -15.68 8.40
C GLY A 226 -14.05 -14.36 9.19
N LYS A 227 -12.84 -13.81 9.39
CA LYS A 227 -12.63 -12.52 10.07
C LYS A 227 -13.32 -11.35 9.36
N TRP A 228 -13.33 -11.35 8.03
CA TRP A 228 -14.01 -10.31 7.27
C TRP A 228 -15.52 -10.38 7.51
N TRP A 229 -16.12 -11.57 7.40
CA TRP A 229 -17.56 -11.75 7.59
C TRP A 229 -18.01 -11.55 9.04
N SER A 230 -17.19 -11.92 10.03
CA SER A 230 -17.52 -11.67 11.44
C SER A 230 -17.53 -10.19 11.81
N ALA A 231 -16.84 -9.35 11.04
CA ALA A 231 -16.79 -7.90 11.23
C ALA A 231 -17.64 -7.12 10.21
N TYR A 232 -18.33 -7.83 9.31
CA TYR A 232 -19.06 -7.21 8.21
C TYR A 232 -20.43 -6.74 8.67
N GLU A 233 -20.67 -5.44 8.49
CA GLU A 233 -21.99 -4.85 8.60
C GLU A 233 -22.22 -3.95 7.38
N ARG A 234 -23.48 -3.85 6.93
CA ARG A 234 -23.85 -2.96 5.84
C ARG A 234 -23.77 -1.50 6.28
N ARG A 235 -23.39 -0.63 5.34
CA ARG A 235 -23.46 0.82 5.49
C ARG A 235 -24.48 1.36 4.48
N GLN A 236 -25.26 2.35 4.89
CA GLN A 236 -26.15 3.06 3.97
C GLN A 236 -25.35 3.75 2.86
N GLY A 237 -25.80 3.61 1.61
CA GLY A 237 -25.13 4.18 0.44
C GLY A 237 -24.04 3.29 -0.16
N ASP A 238 -23.73 2.13 0.45
CA ASP A 238 -22.96 1.10 -0.24
C ASP A 238 -23.85 0.40 -1.28
N GLU A 239 -23.31 0.17 -2.47
CA GLU A 239 -23.91 -0.70 -3.47
C GLU A 239 -23.49 -2.15 -3.22
N VAL A 240 -24.42 -3.08 -3.35
CA VAL A 240 -24.18 -4.48 -3.03
C VAL A 240 -24.24 -5.33 -4.29
N VAL A 241 -23.17 -6.06 -4.55
CA VAL A 241 -23.12 -7.09 -5.59
C VAL A 241 -23.14 -8.45 -4.94
N ARG A 242 -24.15 -9.26 -5.27
CA ARG A 242 -24.26 -10.65 -4.84
C ARG A 242 -24.03 -11.56 -6.04
N HIS A 243 -23.04 -12.44 -5.97
CA HIS A 243 -22.96 -13.53 -6.92
C HIS A 243 -23.99 -14.60 -6.52
N GLY A 244 -24.80 -15.04 -7.49
CA GLY A 244 -25.84 -16.04 -7.31
C GLY A 244 -25.29 -17.32 -6.66
N THR A 245 -26.13 -17.91 -5.81
CA THR A 245 -26.00 -19.25 -5.23
C THR A 245 -25.72 -20.31 -6.28
#